data_AF-A0A7W6SPB6-F1
#
_entry.id   AF-A0A7W6SPB6-F1
#
_cell.length_a   1.000
_cell.length_b   1.000
_cell.length_c   1.000
_cell.angle_alpha   90.00
_cell.angle_beta   90.00
_cell.angle_gamma   90.00
#
_symmetry.space_group_name_H-M   'P 1'
#
loop_
_entity.id
_entity.type
_entity.pdbx_description
1 polymer ?
#
loop_
_entity_poly.entity_id
_entity_poly.type
_entity_poly.pdbx_seq_one_letter_code
_entity_poly.pdbx_strand_id
1 'polypeptide(L)'
;MSSMTLRIFSLLAVLIAFGAAAWAQDKKVDLGEKEYRANCAVCHAIDGKALTAPYREFLKIAPVDLTVLAKKNNGVFPINRVYEVIDGRAAVQAHGPREMPVWGTEYSVKAAEHYIDAPYDPEAYVRTRILLLVDYLYRIQQK
;
A
#
# COMPACT_ATOMS: atom_id res chain seq x y z
N MET A 1 55.12 -7.30 23.87
CA MET A 1 54.36 -6.50 22.89
C MET A 1 54.37 -5.04 23.34
N SER A 2 54.71 -4.09 22.46
CA SER A 2 54.79 -2.66 22.82
C SER A 2 53.39 -2.08 23.08
N SER A 3 53.26 -1.13 24.02
CA SER A 3 51.99 -0.45 24.32
C SER A 3 51.34 0.19 23.08
N MET A 4 52.13 0.49 22.07
CA MET A 4 51.71 1.04 20.78
C MET A 4 50.93 0.03 19.93
N THR A 5 51.32 -1.26 19.94
CA THR A 5 50.60 -2.29 19.18
C THR A 5 49.23 -2.55 19.78
N LEU A 6 49.12 -2.54 21.12
CA LEU A 6 47.84 -2.75 21.82
C LEU A 6 46.81 -1.64 21.51
N ARG A 7 47.25 -0.38 21.43
CA ARG A 7 46.39 0.77 21.09
C ARG A 7 45.87 0.72 19.65
N ILE A 8 46.68 0.26 18.70
CA ILE A 8 46.28 0.12 17.29
C ILE A 8 45.20 -0.96 17.16
N PHE A 9 45.35 -2.09 17.85
CA PHE A 9 44.32 -3.14 17.87
C PHE A 9 43.02 -2.66 18.52
N SER A 10 43.08 -1.88 19.60
CA SER A 10 41.88 -1.29 20.22
C SER A 10 41.17 -0.30 19.31
N LEU A 11 41.90 0.54 18.57
CA LEU A 11 41.31 1.50 17.63
C LEU A 11 40.66 0.81 16.42
N LEU A 12 41.29 -0.24 15.88
CA LEU A 12 40.69 -1.04 14.80
C LEU A 12 39.41 -1.75 15.25
N ALA A 13 39.37 -2.29 16.47
CA ALA A 13 38.19 -2.97 16.99
C ALA A 13 36.98 -2.01 17.12
N VAL A 14 37.20 -0.76 17.54
CA VAL A 14 36.14 0.25 17.64
C VAL A 14 35.62 0.68 16.26
N LEU A 15 36.49 0.84 15.27
CA LEU A 15 36.10 1.19 13.90
C LEU A 15 35.27 0.09 13.22
N ILE A 16 35.61 -1.19 13.45
CA ILE A 16 34.86 -2.33 12.93
C ILE A 16 33.47 -2.41 13.59
N ALA A 17 33.37 -2.15 14.90
CA ALA A 17 32.10 -2.16 15.63
C ALA A 17 31.12 -1.06 15.17
N PHE A 18 31.63 0.14 14.83
CA PHE A 18 30.80 1.22 14.30
C PHE A 18 30.40 1.03 12.82
N GLY A 19 31.21 0.33 12.02
CA GLY A 19 30.86 0.01 10.62
C GLY A 19 29.72 -0.99 10.47
N ALA A 20 29.60 -1.96 11.38
CA ALA A 20 28.57 -3.01 11.34
C ALA A 20 27.15 -2.49 11.61
N ALA A 21 26.99 -1.45 12.44
CA ALA A 21 25.68 -0.87 12.77
C ALA A 21 25.02 -0.15 11.58
N ALA A 22 25.80 0.29 10.59
CA ALA A 22 25.28 1.01 9.42
C ALA A 22 24.61 0.09 8.37
N TRP A 23 24.79 -1.23 8.45
CA TRP A 23 24.35 -2.17 7.41
C TRP A 23 23.03 -2.88 7.72
N ALA A 24 22.44 -2.65 8.89
CA ALA A 24 21.15 -3.22 9.30
C ALA A 24 19.97 -2.24 9.07
N GLN A 25 19.95 -1.53 7.94
CA GLN A 25 18.73 -0.82 7.52
C GLN A 25 17.77 -1.87 6.95
N ASP A 26 16.99 -2.51 7.81
CA ASP A 26 15.86 -3.34 7.39
C ASP A 26 14.99 -2.51 6.44
N LYS A 27 14.97 -2.89 5.17
CA LYS A 27 14.12 -2.27 4.17
C LYS A 27 12.67 -2.57 4.58
N LYS A 28 12.05 -1.63 5.31
CA LYS A 28 10.67 -1.77 5.78
C LYS A 28 9.79 -2.13 4.61
N VAL A 29 9.10 -3.26 4.71
CA VAL A 29 8.14 -3.69 3.70
C VAL A 29 6.96 -2.71 3.74
N ASP A 30 6.77 -1.97 2.65
CA ASP A 30 5.57 -1.15 2.49
C ASP A 30 4.40 -2.05 2.09
N LEU A 31 3.63 -2.47 3.09
CA LEU A 31 2.46 -3.32 2.91
C LEU A 31 1.37 -2.64 2.07
N GLY A 32 1.23 -1.31 2.16
CA GLY A 32 0.26 -0.55 1.39
C GLY A 32 0.64 -0.47 -0.09
N GLU A 33 1.92 -0.23 -0.39
CA GLU A 33 2.43 -0.27 -1.77
C GLU A 33 2.28 -1.67 -2.36
N LYS A 34 2.61 -2.72 -1.59
CA LYS A 34 2.46 -4.10 -2.02
C LYS A 34 1.00 -4.43 -2.35
N GLU A 35 0.07 -4.03 -1.48
CA GLU A 35 -1.36 -4.22 -1.68
C GLU A 35 -1.87 -3.47 -2.92
N TYR A 36 -1.41 -2.23 -3.12
CA TYR A 36 -1.74 -1.41 -4.28
C TYR A 36 -1.24 -2.03 -5.59
N ARG A 37 0.02 -2.50 -5.62
CA ARG A 37 0.61 -3.15 -6.80
C ARG A 37 -0.14 -4.43 -7.18
N ALA A 38 -0.58 -5.20 -6.20
CA ALA A 38 -1.28 -6.46 -6.41
C ALA A 38 -2.72 -6.28 -6.93
N ASN A 39 -3.41 -5.21 -6.54
CA ASN A 39 -4.85 -5.09 -6.77
C ASN A 39 -5.25 -3.87 -7.61
N CYS A 40 -4.53 -2.75 -7.49
CA CYS A 40 -4.95 -1.46 -8.06
C CYS A 40 -4.14 -1.06 -9.30
N ALA A 41 -2.84 -1.40 -9.33
CA ALA A 41 -1.91 -0.90 -10.36
C ALA A 41 -2.24 -1.37 -11.79
N VAL A 42 -2.95 -2.48 -11.94
CA VAL A 42 -3.39 -2.95 -13.27
C VAL A 42 -4.32 -1.95 -13.97
N CYS A 43 -5.13 -1.21 -13.21
CA CYS A 43 -6.05 -0.18 -13.71
C CYS A 43 -5.55 1.25 -13.45
N HIS A 44 -4.78 1.48 -12.38
CA HIS A 44 -4.34 2.82 -11.98
C HIS A 44 -2.85 3.09 -12.21
N ALA A 45 -2.15 2.17 -12.89
CA ALA A 45 -0.71 2.17 -13.09
C ALA A 45 0.09 2.05 -11.78
N ILE A 46 1.38 1.71 -11.88
CA ILE A 46 2.25 1.58 -10.70
C ILE A 46 2.41 2.92 -9.96
N ASP A 47 2.40 4.04 -10.70
CA ASP A 47 2.60 5.38 -10.16
C ASP A 47 1.30 6.06 -9.68
N GLY A 48 0.15 5.40 -9.77
CA GLY A 48 -1.14 5.97 -9.37
C GLY A 48 -1.77 6.92 -10.39
N LYS A 49 -1.09 7.25 -11.49
CA LYS A 49 -1.54 8.29 -12.42
C LYS A 49 -2.54 7.79 -13.48
N ALA A 50 -2.81 6.48 -13.52
CA ALA A 50 -3.69 5.80 -14.46
C ALA A 50 -3.34 5.91 -15.96
N LEU A 51 -2.47 6.83 -16.39
CA LEU A 51 -2.16 7.06 -17.79
C LEU A 51 -1.47 5.86 -18.44
N THR A 52 -0.56 5.22 -17.71
CA THR A 52 0.25 4.08 -18.17
C THR A 52 -0.31 2.74 -17.69
N ALA A 53 -1.57 2.72 -17.24
CA ALA A 53 -2.15 1.51 -16.68
C ALA A 53 -2.36 0.45 -17.77
N PRO A 54 -1.92 -0.81 -17.55
CA PRO A 54 -2.03 -1.87 -18.55
C PRO A 54 -3.45 -2.08 -19.08
N TYR A 55 -4.47 -1.86 -18.24
CA TYR A 55 -5.87 -2.11 -18.62
C TYR A 55 -6.57 -0.87 -19.18
N ARG A 56 -5.92 0.29 -19.23
CA ARG A 56 -6.56 1.57 -19.58
C ARG A 56 -7.38 1.52 -20.88
N GLU A 57 -6.82 0.93 -21.94
CA GLU A 57 -7.44 0.85 -23.27
C GLU A 57 -8.62 -0.14 -23.34
N PHE A 58 -8.78 -1.01 -22.35
CA PHE A 58 -9.87 -2.00 -22.29
C PHE A 58 -11.06 -1.54 -21.43
N LEU A 59 -10.97 -0.37 -20.79
CA LEU A 59 -11.99 0.13 -19.89
C LEU A 59 -12.91 1.11 -20.59
N LYS A 60 -14.22 0.99 -20.34
CA LYS A 60 -15.23 1.94 -20.85
C LYS A 60 -15.05 3.33 -20.25
N ILE A 61 -14.61 3.38 -19.00
CA ILE A 61 -14.35 4.63 -18.27
C ILE A 61 -12.88 4.63 -17.86
N ALA A 62 -12.17 5.68 -18.25
CA ALA A 62 -10.78 5.85 -17.89
C ALA A 62 -10.61 5.97 -16.37
N PRO A 63 -9.69 5.19 -15.75
CA PRO A 63 -9.38 5.34 -14.33
C PRO A 63 -8.82 6.73 -14.03
N VAL A 64 -9.15 7.23 -12.84
CA VAL A 64 -8.69 8.55 -12.39
C VAL A 64 -7.25 8.51 -11.91
N ASP A 65 -6.56 9.64 -12.03
CA ASP A 65 -5.27 9.88 -11.36
C ASP A 65 -5.50 9.92 -9.85
N LEU A 66 -5.02 8.88 -9.16
CA LEU A 66 -5.14 8.71 -7.72
C LEU A 66 -4.16 9.60 -6.95
N THR A 67 -3.16 10.21 -7.59
CA THR A 67 -2.16 11.07 -6.94
C THR A 67 -2.65 12.50 -6.70
N VAL A 68 -3.84 12.86 -7.19
CA VAL A 68 -4.39 14.22 -7.10
C VAL A 68 -5.76 14.27 -6.41
N LEU A 69 -6.13 13.23 -5.66
CA LEU A 69 -7.40 13.16 -4.93
C LEU A 69 -7.52 14.29 -3.89
N ALA A 70 -6.46 14.57 -3.13
CA ALA A 70 -6.43 15.67 -2.17
C ALA A 70 -6.57 17.03 -2.88
N LYS A 71 -5.82 17.24 -3.97
CA LYS A 71 -5.90 18.47 -4.78
C LYS A 71 -7.30 18.70 -5.32
N LYS A 72 -7.99 17.64 -5.76
CA LYS A 72 -9.38 17.69 -6.23
C LYS A 72 -10.41 17.85 -5.10
N ASN A 73 -9.99 17.71 -3.85
CA ASN A 73 -10.83 17.85 -2.66
C ASN A 73 -10.26 18.93 -1.70
N ASN A 74 -10.03 20.13 -2.24
CA ASN A 74 -9.62 21.32 -1.48
C ASN A 74 -8.35 21.13 -0.63
N GLY A 75 -7.43 20.29 -1.08
CA GLY A 75 -6.18 19.98 -0.37
C GLY A 75 -6.31 18.94 0.74
N VAL A 76 -7.51 18.42 0.99
CA VAL A 76 -7.77 17.42 2.04
C VAL A 76 -7.97 16.05 1.40
N PHE A 77 -7.22 15.04 1.81
CA PHE A 77 -7.43 13.68 1.32
C PHE A 77 -8.73 13.09 1.90
N PRO A 78 -9.70 12.67 1.07
CA PRO A 78 -11.04 12.29 1.55
C PRO A 78 -11.08 10.82 2.02
N ILE A 79 -10.47 10.53 3.16
CA ILE A 79 -10.27 9.18 3.72
C ILE A 79 -11.55 8.32 3.67
N ASN A 80 -12.65 8.81 4.25
CA ASN A 80 -13.91 8.04 4.33
C ASN A 80 -14.45 7.72 2.94
N ARG A 81 -14.43 8.70 2.04
CA ARG A 81 -14.92 8.48 0.67
C ARG A 81 -14.06 7.47 -0.09
N VAL A 82 -12.74 7.53 0.06
CA VAL A 82 -11.82 6.56 -0.55
C VAL A 82 -12.08 5.16 0.00
N TYR A 83 -12.22 5.03 1.32
CA TYR A 83 -12.55 3.76 1.97
C TYR A 83 -13.85 3.16 1.40
N GLU A 84 -14.93 3.95 1.37
CA GLU A 84 -16.24 3.51 0.85
C GLU A 84 -16.19 3.11 -0.63
N VAL A 85 -15.43 3.85 -1.44
CA VAL A 85 -15.24 3.54 -2.86
C VAL A 85 -14.47 2.24 -3.01
N ILE A 86 -13.42 1.99 -2.22
CA ILE A 86 -12.67 0.73 -2.28
C ILE A 86 -13.54 -0.43 -1.80
N ASP A 87 -14.16 -0.33 -0.62
CA ASP A 87 -15.01 -1.38 -0.05
C ASP A 87 -16.13 -1.76 -1.04
N GLY A 88 -16.88 -0.76 -1.49
CA GLY A 88 -17.87 -0.88 -2.53
C GLY A 88 -19.17 -1.61 -2.15
N ARG A 89 -19.23 -2.32 -1.01
CA ARG A 89 -20.43 -3.08 -0.60
C ARG A 89 -21.64 -2.21 -0.27
N ALA A 90 -21.41 -0.94 0.09
CA ALA A 90 -22.47 0.03 0.35
C ALA A 90 -23.06 0.67 -0.93
N ALA A 91 -22.50 0.39 -2.11
CA ALA A 91 -22.96 1.00 -3.34
C ALA A 91 -24.29 0.41 -3.81
N VAL A 92 -25.26 1.29 -4.12
CA VAL A 92 -26.59 0.91 -4.59
C VAL A 92 -26.60 0.77 -6.11
N GLN A 93 -27.13 -0.35 -6.62
CA GLN A 93 -27.18 -0.67 -8.05
C GLN A 93 -27.86 0.41 -8.91
N ALA A 94 -28.81 1.15 -8.33
CA ALA A 94 -29.50 2.27 -9.00
C ALA A 94 -28.57 3.47 -9.32
N HIS A 95 -27.39 3.56 -8.70
CA HIS A 95 -26.40 4.62 -8.98
C HIS A 95 -25.54 4.32 -10.23
N GLY A 96 -25.89 3.28 -10.99
CA GLY A 96 -25.20 2.89 -12.22
C GLY A 96 -24.14 1.80 -12.00
N PRO A 97 -23.52 1.31 -13.10
CA PRO A 97 -22.50 0.29 -13.02
C PRO A 97 -21.26 0.82 -12.28
N ARG A 98 -20.64 -0.03 -11.47
CA ARG A 98 -19.31 0.22 -10.92
C ARG A 98 -18.26 -0.36 -11.87
N GLU A 99 -17.26 0.44 -12.18
CA GLU A 99 -16.11 0.00 -13.00
C GLU A 99 -14.98 -0.60 -12.15
N MET A 100 -14.94 -0.26 -10.85
CA MET A 100 -14.01 -0.88 -9.90
C MET A 100 -14.63 -2.14 -9.28
N PRO A 101 -13.81 -3.17 -9.00
CA PRO A 101 -14.24 -4.32 -8.19
C PRO A 101 -14.83 -3.89 -6.84
N VAL A 102 -15.69 -4.75 -6.29
CA VAL A 102 -16.19 -4.60 -4.91
C VAL A 102 -15.16 -5.23 -3.99
N TRP A 103 -14.09 -4.49 -3.67
CA TRP A 103 -12.95 -5.06 -2.95
C TRP A 103 -13.31 -5.58 -1.56
N GLY A 104 -14.34 -5.03 -0.91
CA GLY A 104 -14.85 -5.58 0.35
C GLY A 104 -15.29 -7.04 0.20
N THR A 105 -15.95 -7.38 -0.91
CA THR A 105 -16.35 -8.75 -1.24
C THR A 105 -15.14 -9.60 -1.64
N GLU A 106 -14.27 -9.09 -2.51
CA GLU A 106 -13.05 -9.81 -2.95
C GLU A 106 -12.15 -10.18 -1.76
N TYR A 107 -11.95 -9.25 -0.82
CA TYR A 107 -11.18 -9.51 0.39
C TYR A 107 -11.88 -10.47 1.33
N SER A 108 -13.22 -10.43 1.42
CA SER A 108 -13.98 -11.40 2.20
C SER A 108 -13.80 -12.82 1.66
N VAL A 109 -13.83 -13.00 0.33
CA VAL A 109 -13.58 -14.30 -0.33
C VAL A 109 -12.15 -14.76 -0.06
N LYS A 110 -11.15 -13.90 -0.29
CA LYS A 110 -9.74 -14.21 0.01
C LYS A 110 -9.51 -14.57 1.49
N ALA A 111 -10.21 -13.92 2.41
CA ALA A 111 -10.11 -14.24 3.83
C ALA A 111 -10.67 -15.64 4.12
N ALA A 112 -11.82 -16.00 3.55
CA ALA A 112 -12.41 -17.33 3.69
C ALA A 112 -11.51 -18.44 3.13
N GLU A 113 -10.90 -18.20 1.96
CA GLU A 113 -9.95 -19.15 1.38
C GLU A 113 -8.68 -19.29 2.22
N HIS A 114 -8.15 -18.20 2.77
CA HIS A 114 -6.91 -18.21 3.54
C HIS A 114 -7.05 -18.84 4.93
N TYR A 115 -8.22 -18.70 5.56
CA TYR A 115 -8.49 -19.17 6.92
C TYR A 115 -9.52 -20.30 6.97
N ILE A 116 -9.65 -21.09 5.89
CA ILE A 116 -10.67 -22.14 5.74
C ILE A 116 -10.79 -23.08 6.96
N ASP A 117 -9.67 -23.36 7.64
CA ASP A 117 -9.60 -24.29 8.78
C ASP A 117 -9.34 -23.59 10.13
N ALA A 118 -9.50 -22.26 10.22
CA ALA A 118 -9.20 -21.51 11.44
C ALA A 118 -10.29 -20.47 11.74
N PRO A 119 -10.68 -20.26 13.02
CA PRO A 119 -11.52 -19.13 13.39
C PRO A 119 -10.81 -17.81 13.05
N TYR A 120 -11.53 -16.88 12.40
CA TYR A 120 -11.02 -15.56 12.05
C TYR A 120 -12.17 -14.53 12.03
N ASP A 121 -11.83 -13.24 12.12
CA ASP A 121 -12.77 -12.14 11.89
C ASP A 121 -12.66 -11.67 10.43
N PRO A 122 -13.65 -11.95 9.57
CA PRO A 122 -13.62 -11.53 8.17
C PRO A 122 -13.60 -10.01 8.01
N GLU A 123 -14.30 -9.26 8.86
CA GLU A 123 -14.36 -7.81 8.74
C GLU A 123 -13.05 -7.16 9.18
N ALA A 124 -12.35 -7.71 10.16
CA ALA A 124 -11.01 -7.25 10.52
C ALA A 124 -10.02 -7.43 9.36
N TYR A 125 -10.10 -8.54 8.62
CA TYR A 125 -9.26 -8.78 7.44
C TYR A 125 -9.54 -7.75 6.34
N VAL A 126 -10.82 -7.60 5.96
CA VAL A 126 -11.26 -6.65 4.93
C VAL A 126 -10.83 -5.24 5.30
N ARG A 127 -11.13 -4.79 6.52
CA ARG A 127 -10.78 -3.46 7.01
C ARG A 127 -9.27 -3.21 6.94
N THR A 128 -8.46 -4.19 7.35
CA THR A 128 -6.99 -4.05 7.34
C THR A 128 -6.47 -3.85 5.92
N ARG A 129 -6.94 -4.65 4.95
CA ARG A 129 -6.51 -4.52 3.54
C ARG A 129 -6.90 -3.18 2.94
N ILE A 130 -8.12 -2.71 3.20
CA ILE A 130 -8.59 -1.41 2.70
C ILE A 130 -7.81 -0.27 3.36
N LEU A 131 -7.54 -0.33 4.67
CA LEU A 131 -6.75 0.71 5.36
C LEU A 131 -5.31 0.78 4.86
N LEU A 132 -4.69 -0.35 4.50
CA LEU A 132 -3.37 -0.36 3.85
C LEU A 132 -3.38 0.39 2.51
N LEU A 133 -4.43 0.18 1.70
CA LEU A 133 -4.60 0.92 0.46
C LEU A 133 -4.84 2.40 0.72
N VAL A 134 -5.74 2.74 1.66
CA VAL A 134 -6.06 4.14 2.00
C VAL A 134 -4.81 4.89 2.49
N ASP A 135 -3.99 4.28 3.34
CA ASP A 135 -2.71 4.85 3.79
C ASP A 135 -1.75 5.08 2.62
N TYR A 136 -1.57 4.09 1.74
CA TYR A 136 -0.71 4.25 0.58
C TYR A 136 -1.20 5.35 -0.35
N LEU A 137 -2.50 5.38 -0.64
CA LEU A 137 -3.12 6.43 -1.46
C LEU A 137 -2.94 7.81 -0.84
N TYR A 138 -3.04 7.94 0.48
CA TYR A 138 -2.74 9.19 1.18
C TYR A 138 -1.28 9.64 0.97
N ARG A 139 -0.32 8.71 1.05
CA ARG A 139 1.12 9.03 0.93
C ARG A 139 1.57 9.40 -0.47
N ILE A 140 0.89 8.93 -1.52
CA ILE A 140 1.24 9.24 -2.92
C ILE A 140 0.60 10.53 -3.45
N GLN A 141 -0.14 11.26 -2.60
CA GLN A 141 -0.73 12.53 -3.03
C GLN A 141 0.37 13.54 -3.40
N GLN A 142 0.22 14.16 -4.57
CA GLN A 142 1.02 15.31 -4.97
C GLN A 142 0.65 16.50 -4.08
N LYS A 143 1.67 17.19 -3.56
CA LYS A 143 1.51 18.41 -2.77
C LYS A 143 1.26 19.63 -3.65
#